data_AF-U3UB44-F1
#
_entry.id   AF-U3UB44-F1
#
_cell.length_a   1.000
_cell.length_b   1.000
_cell.length_c   1.000
_cell.angle_alpha   90.00
_cell.angle_beta   90.00
_cell.angle_gamma   90.00
#
_symmetry.space_group_name_H-M   'P 1'
#
loop_
_entity.id
_entity.type
_entity.pdbx_description
1 polymer ?
#
loop_
_entity_poly.entity_id
_entity_poly.type
_entity_poly.pdbx_seq_one_letter_code
_entity_poly.pdbx_strand_id
1 'polypeptide(L)'
;MVFPGLDCRSDDRETVEYYRAIARATRLGLMLYNNPRGYGVDLRPDLLAQLADEPNVVAIKDESIIGTLFEGVPMESVRVGDYDAIVPAIEGWARVTGHNTIFVDDRDPLAHGFLLK
;
A
#
# COMPACT_ATOMS: atom_id res chain seq x y z
N MET A 1 -14.10 -1.10 -7.27
CA MET A 1 -12.79 -1.75 -7.05
C MET A 1 -12.38 -2.40 -8.36
N VAL A 2 -11.18 -2.13 -8.83
CA VAL A 2 -10.62 -2.69 -10.07
C VAL A 2 -9.51 -3.64 -9.69
N PHE A 3 -9.59 -4.87 -10.18
CA PHE A 3 -8.58 -5.89 -9.96
C PHE A 3 -7.55 -5.85 -11.09
N PRO A 4 -6.32 -6.30 -10.85
CA PRO A 4 -5.38 -6.59 -11.93
C PRO A 4 -5.98 -7.62 -12.90
N GLY A 5 -5.41 -7.70 -14.10
CA GLY A 5 -5.80 -8.72 -15.09
C GLY A 5 -5.69 -10.12 -14.50
N LEU A 6 -6.82 -10.85 -14.43
CA LEU A 6 -6.86 -12.23 -13.95
C LEU A 6 -5.97 -13.11 -14.83
N ASP A 7 -5.12 -13.92 -14.20
CA ASP A 7 -4.21 -14.85 -14.87
C ASP A 7 -3.24 -14.21 -15.88
N CYS A 8 -3.04 -12.89 -15.81
CA CYS A 8 -2.16 -12.13 -16.70
C CYS A 8 -1.04 -11.46 -15.89
N ARG A 9 0.20 -11.90 -16.10
CA ARG A 9 1.39 -11.21 -15.58
C ARG A 9 1.85 -10.16 -16.56
N SER A 10 1.22 -8.99 -16.49
CA SER A 10 1.58 -7.83 -17.29
C SER A 10 2.89 -7.21 -16.82
N ASP A 11 3.62 -6.60 -17.76
CA ASP A 11 4.71 -5.69 -17.39
C ASP A 11 4.17 -4.35 -16.83
N ASP A 12 5.05 -3.48 -16.34
CA ASP A 12 4.65 -2.21 -15.73
C ASP A 12 3.87 -1.31 -16.72
N ARG A 13 4.29 -1.27 -18.00
CA ARG A 13 3.65 -0.47 -19.05
C ARG A 13 2.24 -0.99 -19.33
N GLU A 14 2.11 -2.30 -19.52
CA GLU A 14 0.83 -2.96 -19.77
C GLU A 14 -0.14 -2.78 -18.59
N THR A 15 0.38 -2.86 -17.36
CA THR A 15 -0.40 -2.64 -16.14
C THR A 15 -0.95 -1.21 -16.09
N VAL A 16 -0.11 -0.20 -16.35
CA VAL A 16 -0.54 1.21 -16.37
C VAL A 16 -1.58 1.45 -17.47
N GLU A 17 -1.34 0.97 -18.68
CA GLU A 17 -2.29 1.13 -19.80
C GLU A 17 -3.63 0.45 -19.52
N TYR A 18 -3.63 -0.73 -18.89
CA TYR A 18 -4.84 -1.42 -18.46
C TYR A 18 -5.69 -0.54 -17.53
N TYR A 19 -5.09 0.02 -16.47
CA TYR A 19 -5.82 0.86 -15.54
C TYR A 19 -6.27 2.18 -16.18
N ARG A 20 -5.45 2.80 -17.04
CA ARG A 20 -5.84 4.00 -17.80
C ARG A 20 -7.01 3.75 -18.74
N ALA A 21 -7.00 2.63 -19.46
CA ALA A 21 -8.10 2.26 -20.34
C ALA A 21 -9.43 2.16 -19.57
N ILE A 22 -9.40 1.57 -18.37
CA ILE A 22 -10.57 1.48 -17.50
C ILE A 22 -10.97 2.86 -16.98
N ALA A 23 -10.00 3.63 -16.47
CA ALA A 23 -10.21 4.99 -15.95
C ALA A 23 -10.92 5.88 -16.99
N ARG A 24 -10.49 5.82 -18.25
CA ARG A 24 -11.07 6.63 -19.34
C ARG A 24 -12.39 6.09 -19.88
N ALA A 25 -12.69 4.81 -19.66
CA ALA A 25 -13.94 4.19 -20.10
C ALA A 25 -15.12 4.46 -19.14
N THR A 26 -14.89 5.01 -17.95
CA THR A 26 -15.93 5.28 -16.97
C THR A 26 -15.73 6.60 -16.24
N ARG A 27 -16.83 7.17 -15.75
CA ARG A 27 -16.84 8.35 -14.87
C ARG A 27 -16.84 8.00 -13.38
N LEU A 28 -16.81 6.71 -13.05
CA LEU A 28 -16.83 6.23 -11.67
C LEU A 28 -15.42 6.35 -11.05
N GLY A 29 -15.38 6.59 -9.74
CA GLY A 29 -14.15 6.48 -8.96
C GLY A 29 -13.65 5.03 -8.91
N LEU A 30 -12.36 4.85 -9.16
CA LEU A 30 -11.63 3.60 -9.16
C LEU A 30 -10.85 3.46 -7.86
N MET A 31 -11.10 2.37 -7.15
CA MET A 31 -10.22 1.88 -6.10
C MET A 31 -9.44 0.70 -6.68
N LEU A 32 -8.11 0.79 -6.72
CA LEU A 32 -7.25 -0.24 -7.27
C LEU A 32 -6.99 -1.33 -6.22
N TYR A 33 -6.98 -2.60 -6.61
CA TYR A 33 -6.66 -3.70 -5.72
C TYR A 33 -5.22 -4.18 -5.93
N ASN A 34 -4.40 -4.14 -4.88
CA ASN A 34 -3.04 -4.64 -4.91
C ASN A 34 -2.93 -5.94 -4.12
N ASN A 35 -2.61 -7.04 -4.81
CA ASN A 35 -2.23 -8.32 -4.22
C ASN A 35 -1.15 -8.96 -5.11
N PRO A 36 0.14 -8.64 -4.88
CA PRO A 36 1.24 -9.11 -5.72
C PRO A 36 1.38 -10.62 -5.76
N ARG A 37 1.04 -11.32 -4.66
CA ARG A 37 1.09 -12.78 -4.58
C ARG A 37 -0.03 -13.42 -5.40
N GLY A 38 -1.23 -12.87 -5.33
CA GLY A 38 -2.43 -13.40 -5.98
C GLY A 38 -2.45 -13.18 -7.49
N TYR A 39 -2.04 -11.99 -7.95
CA TYR A 39 -2.13 -11.60 -9.36
C TYR A 39 -0.78 -11.58 -10.09
N GLY A 40 0.34 -11.67 -9.37
CA GLY A 40 1.68 -11.61 -9.98
C GLY A 40 2.07 -10.24 -10.52
N VAL A 41 1.31 -9.19 -10.15
CA VAL A 41 1.54 -7.79 -10.49
C VAL A 41 1.53 -6.97 -9.20
N ASP A 42 2.54 -6.12 -9.02
CA ASP A 42 2.69 -5.28 -7.85
C ASP A 42 2.48 -3.81 -8.21
N LEU A 43 1.42 -3.20 -7.66
CA LEU A 43 1.10 -1.78 -7.81
C LEU A 43 1.99 -0.93 -6.90
N ARG A 44 3.28 -0.91 -7.22
CA ARG A 44 4.29 -0.14 -6.50
C ARG A 44 4.00 1.37 -6.56
N PRO A 45 4.51 2.17 -5.60
CA PRO A 45 4.30 3.62 -5.58
C PRO A 45 4.69 4.34 -6.88
N ASP A 46 5.71 3.87 -7.60
CA ASP A 46 6.13 4.42 -8.90
C ASP A 46 5.11 4.18 -10.02
N LEU A 47 4.39 3.06 -10.01
CA LEU A 47 3.30 2.79 -10.95
C LEU A 47 2.05 3.61 -10.60
N LEU A 48 1.75 3.72 -9.30
CA LEU A 48 0.63 4.54 -8.83
C LEU A 48 0.84 6.01 -9.16
N ALA A 49 2.07 6.52 -9.06
CA ALA A 49 2.42 7.87 -9.47
C ALA A 49 2.16 8.11 -10.97
N GLN A 50 2.36 7.10 -11.82
CA GLN A 50 2.02 7.17 -13.25
C GLN A 50 0.51 7.16 -13.53
N LEU A 51 -0.33 6.85 -12.54
CA LEU A 51 -1.78 6.89 -12.64
C LEU A 51 -2.38 8.12 -11.93
N ALA A 52 -1.55 8.94 -11.29
CA ALA A 52 -1.99 10.09 -10.49
C ALA A 52 -2.64 11.21 -11.34
N ASP A 53 -2.37 11.23 -12.64
CA ASP A 53 -3.01 12.15 -13.59
C ASP A 53 -4.42 11.70 -14.01
N GLU A 54 -4.84 10.46 -13.69
CA GLU A 54 -6.21 9.99 -13.90
C GLU A 54 -7.08 10.39 -12.68
N PRO A 55 -7.96 11.41 -12.82
CA PRO A 55 -8.61 12.06 -11.67
C PRO A 55 -9.65 11.16 -10.97
N ASN A 56 -10.03 10.05 -11.59
CA ASN A 56 -10.94 9.08 -11.02
C ASN A 56 -10.22 7.88 -10.38
N VAL A 57 -8.89 7.83 -10.32
CA VAL A 57 -8.18 6.88 -9.44
C VAL A 57 -8.13 7.48 -8.03
N VAL A 58 -8.97 6.97 -7.13
CA VAL A 58 -9.25 7.65 -5.85
C VAL A 58 -8.76 6.90 -4.62
N ALA A 59 -8.44 5.61 -4.73
CA ALA A 59 -7.99 4.80 -3.61
C ALA A 59 -7.22 3.57 -4.07
N ILE A 60 -6.48 2.96 -3.13
CA ILE A 60 -5.89 1.64 -3.27
C ILE A 60 -6.30 0.78 -2.08
N LYS A 61 -6.54 -0.50 -2.33
CA LYS A 61 -6.70 -1.52 -1.30
C LYS A 61 -5.59 -2.54 -1.44
N ASP A 62 -4.73 -2.62 -0.43
CA ASP A 62 -3.53 -3.43 -0.41
C ASP A 62 -3.72 -4.67 0.47
N GLU A 63 -3.39 -5.84 -0.08
CA GLU A 63 -3.47 -7.13 0.60
C GLU A 63 -2.07 -7.68 0.90
N SER A 64 -1.82 -7.99 2.17
CA SER A 64 -0.58 -8.63 2.59
C SER A 64 -0.55 -10.12 2.29
N ILE A 65 0.63 -10.73 2.41
CA ILE A 65 0.82 -12.18 2.23
C ILE A 65 -0.05 -13.05 3.17
N ILE A 66 -0.48 -12.54 4.32
CA ILE A 66 -1.34 -13.26 5.26
C ILE A 66 -2.82 -12.87 5.15
N GLY A 67 -3.20 -12.13 4.10
CA GLY A 67 -4.58 -11.73 3.81
C GLY A 67 -5.09 -10.56 4.67
N THR A 68 -4.21 -9.81 5.33
CA THR A 68 -4.60 -8.56 6.00
C THR A 68 -4.74 -7.46 4.96
N LEU A 69 -5.69 -6.55 5.17
CA LEU A 69 -6.05 -5.50 4.22
C LEU A 69 -5.79 -4.12 4.83
N PHE A 70 -5.18 -3.25 4.04
CA PHE A 70 -5.16 -1.81 4.29
C PHE A 70 -5.80 -1.06 3.12
N GLU A 71 -6.45 0.05 3.42
CA GLU A 71 -6.97 0.98 2.42
C GLU A 71 -6.13 2.26 2.46
N GLY A 72 -5.70 2.73 1.30
CA GLY A 72 -4.91 3.94 1.13
C GLY A 72 -5.64 4.95 0.25
N VAL A 73 -5.71 6.19 0.69
CA VAL A 73 -6.33 7.30 -0.06
C VAL A 73 -5.33 8.47 -0.14
N PRO A 74 -5.05 9.03 -1.33
CA PRO A 74 -4.28 10.26 -1.44
C PRO A 74 -5.14 11.44 -0.94
N MET A 75 -4.68 12.14 0.10
CA MET A 75 -5.43 13.26 0.69
C MET A 75 -5.02 14.62 0.12
N GLU A 76 -3.71 14.82 -0.10
CA GLU A 76 -3.15 16.08 -0.56
C GLU A 76 -1.87 15.84 -1.38
N SER A 77 -1.63 16.66 -2.41
CA SER A 77 -0.35 16.73 -3.12
C SER A 77 0.57 17.75 -2.45
N VAL A 78 1.80 17.35 -2.14
CA VAL A 78 2.80 18.17 -1.45
C VAL A 78 4.17 18.03 -2.13
N ARG A 79 5.18 18.80 -1.67
CA ARG A 79 6.58 18.58 -2.07
C ARG A 79 7.45 18.23 -0.88
N VAL A 80 8.39 17.31 -1.08
CA VAL A 80 9.44 16.98 -0.11
C VAL A 80 10.79 17.30 -0.74
N GLY A 81 11.37 18.44 -0.36
CA GLY A 81 12.54 18.99 -1.04
C GLY A 81 12.22 19.31 -2.51
N ASP A 82 12.89 18.59 -3.42
CA ASP A 82 12.75 18.71 -4.87
C ASP A 82 11.80 17.67 -5.49
N TYR A 83 11.15 16.83 -4.67
CA TYR A 83 10.29 15.75 -5.13
C TYR A 83 8.81 16.08 -4.93
N ASP A 84 7.98 15.79 -5.95
CA ASP A 84 6.53 15.75 -5.80
C ASP A 84 6.13 14.53 -4.96
N ALA A 85 5.18 14.73 -4.04
CA ALA A 85 4.76 13.74 -3.07
C ALA A 85 3.27 13.89 -2.72
N ILE A 86 2.78 12.99 -1.87
CA ILE A 86 1.42 13.05 -1.32
C ILE A 86 1.43 12.91 0.20
N VAL A 87 0.38 13.43 0.83
CA VAL A 87 -0.03 13.03 2.18
C VAL A 87 -1.05 11.89 2.04
N PRO A 88 -0.70 10.63 2.34
CA PRO A 88 -1.65 9.53 2.28
C PRO A 88 -2.43 9.40 3.61
N ALA A 89 -3.70 9.01 3.52
CA ALA A 89 -4.42 8.42 4.63
C ALA A 89 -4.41 6.90 4.47
N ILE A 90 -4.05 6.17 5.53
CA ILE A 90 -4.05 4.71 5.57
C ILE A 90 -5.02 4.23 6.64
N GLU A 91 -5.97 3.39 6.26
CA GLU A 91 -6.90 2.72 7.17
C GLU A 91 -6.51 1.25 7.36
N GLY A 92 -6.54 0.83 8.63
CA GLY A 92 -6.30 -0.54 9.04
C GLY A 92 -6.87 -0.78 10.44
N TRP A 93 -6.66 -1.98 10.98
CA TRP A 93 -7.09 -2.32 12.33
C TRP A 93 -5.96 -2.91 13.15
N ALA A 94 -6.04 -2.71 14.46
CA ALA A 94 -5.17 -3.31 15.45
C ALA A 94 -6.00 -3.97 16.55
N ARG A 95 -5.42 -4.95 17.24
CA ARG A 95 -6.04 -5.63 18.39
C ARG A 95 -5.10 -5.58 19.58
N VAL A 96 -5.67 -5.40 20.76
CA VAL A 96 -4.95 -5.55 22.03
C VAL A 96 -4.58 -7.02 22.18
N THR A 97 -3.28 -7.32 22.25
CA THR A 97 -2.75 -8.69 22.39
C THR A 97 -2.25 -9.00 23.80
N GLY A 98 -2.05 -7.99 24.64
CA GLY A 98 -1.63 -8.18 26.02
C GLY A 98 -1.51 -6.86 26.78
N HIS A 99 -1.44 -6.97 28.11
CA HIS A 99 -1.12 -5.87 29.01
C HIS A 99 0.12 -6.30 29.79
N ASN A 100 1.22 -5.55 29.63
CA ASN A 100 2.52 -5.97 30.15
C ASN A 100 2.99 -5.01 31.24
N THR A 101 3.49 -5.58 32.34
CA THR A 101 4.35 -4.88 33.31
C THR A 101 5.74 -5.48 33.18
N ILE A 102 6.70 -4.68 32.72
CA ILE A 102 8.08 -5.12 32.49
C ILE A 102 8.93 -4.67 33.66
N PHE A 103 9.66 -5.59 34.28
CA PHE A 103 10.61 -5.31 35.36
C PHE A 103 12.03 -5.52 34.83
N VAL A 104 12.94 -4.60 35.18
CA VAL A 104 14.35 -4.65 34.82
C VAL A 104 15.17 -4.56 36.11
N ASP A 105 16.05 -5.53 36.34
CA ASP A 105 16.97 -5.55 37.48
C ASP A 105 18.35 -5.08 37.02
N ASP A 106 18.93 -4.11 37.71
CA ASP A 106 20.25 -3.54 37.36
C ASP A 106 21.39 -4.58 37.43
N ARG A 107 21.17 -5.73 38.07
CA ARG A 107 22.12 -6.85 38.14
C ARG A 107 22.00 -7.82 36.96
N ASP A 108 20.94 -7.72 36.16
CA ASP A 108 20.76 -8.58 34.98
C ASP A 108 21.77 -8.15 33.89
N PRO A 109 22.72 -9.02 33.49
CA PRO A 109 23.69 -8.70 32.44
C PRO A 109 23.03 -8.44 31.07
N LEU A 110 21.75 -8.78 30.91
CA LEU A 110 20.95 -8.59 29.71
C LEU A 110 19.82 -7.56 29.90
N ALA A 111 19.88 -6.73 30.95
CA ALA A 111 18.88 -5.69 31.26
C ALA A 111 18.58 -4.73 30.09
N HIS A 112 19.55 -4.53 29.19
CA HIS A 112 19.41 -3.68 28.01
C HIS A 112 19.08 -4.45 26.72
N GLY A 113 18.79 -5.75 26.84
CA GLY A 113 18.59 -6.65 25.72
C GLY A 113 19.88 -6.93 24.94
N PHE A 114 19.74 -7.75 23.91
CA PHE A 114 20.79 -8.06 22.95
C PHE A 114 20.14 -8.39 21.61
N LEU A 115 20.88 -8.20 20.51
CA LEU A 115 20.43 -8.54 19.17
C LEU A 115 21.38 -9.58 18.58
N LEU A 116 20.85 -10.76 18.28
CA LEU A 116 21.50 -11.74 17.40
C LEU A 116 20.87 -11.55 16.02
N LYS A 117 21.72 -11.42 15.00
CA LYS A 117 21.29 -11.29 13.60
C LYS A 117 21.33 -12.64 12.92
#